data_AF-A0A0K8PR72-F1
#
_entry.id   AF-A0A0K8PR72-F1
#
_cell.length_a   1.000
_cell.length_b   1.000
_cell.length_c   1.000
_cell.angle_alpha   90.00
_cell.angle_beta   90.00
_cell.angle_gamma   90.00
#
_symmetry.space_group_name_H-M   'P 1'
#
loop_
_entity.id
_entity.type
_entity.pdbx_description
1 polymer ?
#
loop_
_entity_poly.entity_id
_entity_poly.type
_entity_poly.pdbx_seq_one_letter_code
_entity_poly.pdbx_strand_id
1 'polypeptide(L)' 'MSEQPTASADHARQQLEPAAADGLRAYAAKTRASADQFAAVLEDIAENGLPSVEDCTPWEELREAHLARLAAQRPAVA' A
#
# COMPACT_ATOMS: atom_id res chain seq x y z
N MET A 1 -9.09 -31.43 41.96
CA MET A 1 -8.22 -30.60 41.10
C MET A 1 -8.69 -30.82 39.68
N SER A 2 -9.54 -29.91 39.22
CA SER A 2 -10.31 -30.03 37.98
C SER A 2 -9.45 -29.74 36.77
N GLU A 3 -9.73 -30.47 35.70
CA GLU A 3 -9.01 -30.50 34.44
C GLU A 3 -8.98 -29.11 33.80
N GLN A 4 -7.77 -28.64 33.47
CA GLN A 4 -7.58 -27.44 32.69
C GLN A 4 -7.82 -27.79 31.22
N PRO A 5 -8.71 -27.11 30.49
CA PRO A 5 -8.97 -27.45 29.09
C PRO A 5 -7.71 -27.23 28.26
N THR A 6 -7.02 -28.31 27.87
CA THR A 6 -6.02 -28.28 26.80
C THR A 6 -6.75 -28.23 25.47
N ALA A 7 -7.25 -27.04 25.15
CA ALA A 7 -7.69 -26.69 23.82
C ALA A 7 -7.34 -25.23 23.57
N SER A 8 -6.07 -24.87 23.71
CA SER A 8 -5.54 -23.83 22.82
C SER A 8 -5.60 -24.48 21.45
N ALA A 9 -6.71 -24.27 20.76
CA ALA A 9 -6.87 -24.63 19.36
C ALA A 9 -5.63 -24.11 18.66
N ASP A 10 -4.76 -25.05 18.33
CA ASP A 10 -3.63 -24.90 17.46
C ASP A 10 -4.24 -24.44 16.15
N HIS A 11 -4.41 -23.11 15.99
CA HIS A 11 -4.74 -22.51 14.70
C HIS A 11 -3.49 -22.69 13.85
N ALA A 12 -3.23 -23.93 13.45
CA ALA A 12 -2.17 -24.31 12.55
C ALA A 12 -2.38 -23.46 11.30
N ARG A 13 -1.48 -22.50 11.08
CA ARG A 13 -1.60 -21.57 9.95
C ARG A 13 -1.63 -22.39 8.67
N GLN A 14 -2.74 -22.30 7.94
CA GLN A 14 -2.85 -22.95 6.63
C GLN A 14 -1.83 -22.32 5.68
N GLN A 15 -1.03 -23.16 5.01
CA GLN A 15 -0.08 -22.69 4.01
C GLN A 15 -0.83 -22.22 2.76
N LEU A 16 -0.37 -21.12 2.18
CA LEU A 16 -0.87 -20.61 0.91
C LEU A 16 -0.24 -21.39 -0.25
N GLU A 17 -0.95 -21.42 -1.38
CA GLU A 17 -0.37 -21.86 -2.65
C GLU A 17 0.91 -21.06 -2.96
N PRO A 18 1.97 -21.69 -3.49
CA PRO A 18 3.26 -21.03 -3.71
C PRO A 18 3.15 -19.71 -4.47
N ALA A 19 2.34 -19.67 -5.54
CA ALA A 19 2.13 -18.45 -6.33
C ALA A 19 1.46 -17.31 -5.54
N ALA A 20 0.52 -17.64 -4.64
CA ALA A 20 -0.10 -16.65 -3.75
C ALA A 20 0.90 -16.11 -2.72
N ALA A 21 1.73 -17.01 -2.16
CA ALA A 21 2.80 -16.60 -1.26
C ALA A 21 3.83 -15.69 -1.96
N ASP A 22 4.21 -16.00 -3.19
CA ASP A 22 5.12 -15.17 -3.99
C ASP A 22 4.51 -13.81 -4.34
N GLY A 23 3.21 -13.77 -4.69
CA GLY A 23 2.49 -12.52 -4.89
C GLY A 23 2.51 -11.63 -3.64
N LEU A 24 2.30 -12.20 -2.45
CA LEU A 24 2.39 -11.47 -1.19
C LEU A 24 3.81 -10.98 -0.90
N ARG A 25 4.85 -11.79 -1.17
CA ARG A 25 6.24 -11.37 -1.01
C ARG A 25 6.59 -10.21 -1.95
N ALA A 26 6.15 -10.28 -3.20
CA ALA A 26 6.35 -9.21 -4.18
C ALA A 26 5.63 -7.92 -3.75
N TYR A 27 4.38 -8.02 -3.29
CA TYR A 27 3.64 -6.88 -2.78
C TYR A 27 4.29 -6.27 -1.52
N ALA A 28 4.81 -7.10 -0.62
CA ALA A 28 5.56 -6.65 0.55
C ALA A 28 6.86 -5.94 0.15
N ALA A 29 7.60 -6.45 -0.86
CA ALA A 29 8.79 -5.80 -1.37
C ALA A 29 8.46 -4.43 -1.99
N LYS A 30 7.41 -4.35 -2.82
CA LYS A 30 6.92 -3.08 -3.38
C LYS A 30 6.54 -2.09 -2.28
N THR A 31 5.81 -2.55 -1.26
CA THR A 31 5.38 -1.72 -0.13
C THR A 31 6.57 -1.14 0.62
N ARG A 32 7.59 -1.98 0.90
CA ARG A 32 8.83 -1.50 1.54
C ARG A 32 9.53 -0.45 0.68
N ALA A 33 9.73 -0.72 -0.60
CA ALA A 33 10.35 0.24 -1.51
C ALA A 33 9.60 1.58 -1.59
N SER A 34 8.26 1.54 -1.60
CA SER A 34 7.44 2.76 -1.55
C SER A 34 7.57 3.51 -0.22
N ALA A 35 7.68 2.79 0.90
CA ALA A 35 7.91 3.40 2.20
C ALA A 35 9.29 4.07 2.27
N ASP A 36 10.33 3.42 1.76
CA ASP A 36 11.70 3.96 1.71
C ASP A 36 11.75 5.23 0.85
N GLN A 37 11.06 5.22 -0.31
CA GLN A 37 10.96 6.41 -1.16
C GLN A 37 10.25 7.57 -0.44
N PHE A 38 9.16 7.29 0.28
CA PHE A 38 8.43 8.31 1.01
C PHE A 38 9.25 8.88 2.17
N ALA A 39 9.94 8.02 2.92
CA ALA A 39 10.85 8.45 3.98
C ALA A 39 11.93 9.40 3.45
N ALA A 40 12.56 9.04 2.32
CA ALA A 40 13.58 9.88 1.69
C ALA A 40 13.04 11.27 1.29
N VAL A 41 11.81 11.36 0.78
CA VAL A 41 11.17 12.65 0.46
C VAL A 41 10.89 13.48 1.71
N LEU A 42 10.42 12.84 2.79
CA LEU A 42 10.17 13.55 4.04
C LEU A 42 11.47 14.06 4.69
N GLU A 43 12.54 13.27 4.62
CA GLU A 43 13.88 13.64 5.08
C GLU A 43 14.43 14.81 4.26
N ASP A 44 14.28 14.78 2.93
CA ASP A 44 14.67 15.88 2.04
C ASP A 44 13.89 17.17 2.35
N ILE A 45 12.57 17.08 2.58
CA ILE A 45 11.77 18.25 2.98
C ILE A 45 12.21 18.79 4.34
N ALA A 46 12.59 17.91 5.28
CA ALA A 46 13.08 18.33 6.59
C ALA A 46 14.44 19.04 6.50
N GLU A 47 15.30 18.63 5.57
CA GLU A 47 16.63 19.20 5.34
C GLU A 47 16.59 20.49 4.50
N ASN A 48 15.79 20.51 3.42
CA ASN A 48 15.82 21.53 2.38
C ASN A 48 14.59 22.43 2.35
N GLY A 49 13.55 22.11 3.13
CA GLY A 49 12.27 22.81 3.11
C GLY A 49 11.34 22.32 2.00
N LEU A 50 10.19 22.98 1.84
CA LEU A 50 9.21 22.61 0.81
C LEU A 50 9.72 23.02 -0.59
N PRO A 51 9.39 22.23 -1.64
CA PRO A 51 9.65 22.62 -3.02
C PRO A 51 8.92 23.91 -3.40
N SER A 52 9.43 24.61 -4.42
CA SER A 52 8.75 25.78 -4.97
C SER A 52 7.36 25.41 -5.49
N VAL A 53 6.40 26.31 -5.32
CA VAL A 53 5.05 26.15 -5.86
C VAL A 53 5.08 26.04 -7.39
N GLU A 54 6.03 26.69 -8.04
CA GLU A 54 6.22 26.65 -9.50
C GLU A 54 6.62 25.26 -10.01
N ASP A 55 7.27 24.46 -9.16
CA ASP A 55 7.69 23.09 -9.45
C ASP A 55 6.63 22.05 -9.03
N CYS A 56 5.55 22.49 -8.38
CA CYS A 56 4.49 21.63 -7.88
C CYS A 56 3.32 21.53 -8.86
N THR A 57 2.71 20.35 -8.96
CA THR A 57 1.43 20.19 -9.68
C THR A 57 0.27 20.58 -8.77
N PRO A 58 -0.67 21.45 -9.21
CA PRO A 58 -1.87 21.76 -8.46
C PRO A 58 -2.70 20.51 -8.15
N TRP A 59 -3.30 20.48 -6.96
CA TRP A 59 -4.08 19.35 -6.49
C TRP A 59 -5.27 19.05 -7.42
N GLU A 60 -5.91 20.08 -7.94
CA GLU A 60 -7.04 19.98 -8.86
C GLU A 60 -6.66 19.20 -10.12
N GLU A 61 -5.48 19.47 -10.70
CA GLU A 61 -5.02 18.78 -11.90
C GLU A 61 -4.81 17.28 -11.65
N LEU A 62 -4.14 16.93 -10.55
CA LEU A 62 -3.93 15.54 -10.16
C LEU A 62 -5.25 14.81 -9.88
N ARG A 63 -6.18 15.49 -9.18
CA ARG A 63 -7.49 14.95 -8.85
C ARG A 63 -8.29 14.64 -10.11
N GLU A 64 -8.39 15.62 -11.02
CA GLU A 64 -9.18 15.45 -12.24
C GLU A 64 -8.58 14.40 -13.17
N ALA A 65 -7.25 14.35 -13.31
CA ALA A 65 -6.58 13.29 -14.06
C ALA A 65 -6.86 11.89 -13.48
N HIS A 66 -6.87 11.77 -12.15
CA HIS A 66 -7.20 10.51 -11.48
C HIS A 66 -8.67 10.12 -11.66
N LEU A 67 -9.60 11.06 -11.51
CA LEU A 67 -11.04 10.83 -11.69
C LEU A 67 -11.36 10.44 -13.14
N ALA A 68 -10.76 11.11 -14.13
CA ALA A 68 -10.92 10.75 -15.54
C ALA A 68 -10.43 9.32 -15.81
N ARG A 69 -9.30 8.92 -15.22
CA ARG A 69 -8.79 7.54 -15.33
C ARG A 69 -9.77 6.53 -14.72
N LEU A 70 -10.31 6.82 -13.54
CA LEU A 70 -11.30 5.94 -12.90
C LEU A 70 -12.60 5.86 -13.71
N ALA A 71 -13.07 6.98 -14.28
CA ALA A 71 -14.23 7.02 -15.16
C ALA A 71 -14.01 6.17 -16.42
N ALA A 72 -12.82 6.23 -17.02
CA ALA A 72 -12.46 5.42 -18.19
C ALA A 72 -12.34 3.91 -17.87
N GLN A 73 -12.04 3.55 -16.62
CA GLN A 73 -11.96 2.15 -16.18
C GLN A 73 -13.32 1.56 -15.77
N ARG A 74 -14.34 2.39 -15.54
CA ARG A 74 -15.68 1.89 -15.24
C ARG A 74 -16.32 1.36 -16.52
N PRO A 75 -16.65 0.05 -16.60
CA PRO A 75 -17.50 -0.43 -17.69
C PRO A 75 -18.84 0.32 -17.63
N ALA A 76 -19.38 0.68 -18.79
CA ALA A 76 -20.71 1.26 -18.88
C ALA A 76 -21.70 0.24 -18.27
N VAL A 77 -22.18 0.54 -17.07
CA VAL A 77 -23.27 -0.22 -16.46
C VAL A 77 -24.51 0.12 -17.29
N ALA A 78 -24.94 -0.84 -18.11
CA ALA A 78 -26.18 -0.80 -18.89
C ALA A 78 -27.38 -1.20 -18.04
#